data_AF-A0A940VGU7-F1
#
_entry.id   AF-A0A940VGU7-F1
#
_cell.length_a   1.000
_cell.length_b   1.000
_cell.length_c   1.000
_cell.angle_alpha   90.00
_cell.angle_beta   90.00
_cell.angle_gamma   90.00
#
_symmetry.space_group_name_H-M   'P 1'
#
loop_
_entity.id
_entity.type
_entity.pdbx_description
1 polymer ?
#
loop_
_entity_poly.entity_id
_entity_poly.type
_entity_poly.pdbx_seq_one_letter_code
_entity_poly.pdbx_strand_id
1 'polypeptide(L)'
;MSEACIALPQSGQGGTIHRGSARSRKILAALLALAASPWATASWASEAELIIPNLGSVSFLGIDGHSLLLFGLIVCLGGMAFGLVQYMQIRNLPVHTAMREISELIYETCKTYLITQGKFLAILWAFIAVIIVVYFRFLLHFSTGQVVTIVVFSIVGILGSYAVAWF
;
A
#
# COMPACT_ATOMS: atom_id res chain seq x y z
N MET A 1 31.20 10.52 30.06
CA MET A 1 32.43 9.77 29.70
C MET A 1 32.43 9.65 28.19
N SER A 2 33.17 10.39 27.36
CA SER A 2 34.33 11.28 27.48
C SER A 2 34.27 12.12 26.18
N GLU A 3 34.11 13.46 26.21
CA GLU A 3 35.19 14.47 26.08
C GLU A 3 36.21 14.13 24.96
N ALA A 4 36.61 15.00 24.03
CA ALA A 4 36.66 16.46 23.95
C ALA A 4 36.89 16.83 22.45
N CYS A 5 36.36 17.92 21.90
CA CYS A 5 36.92 19.29 21.90
C CYS A 5 38.17 19.49 21.01
N ILE A 6 38.23 20.67 20.37
CA ILE A 6 39.35 21.31 19.64
C ILE A 6 39.48 20.89 18.15
N ALA A 7 39.41 21.73 17.12
CA ALA A 7 39.62 23.18 16.98
C ALA A 7 38.80 23.78 15.82
N LEU A 8 38.36 25.03 16.00
CA LEU A 8 37.99 25.95 14.92
C LEU A 8 39.22 26.34 14.09
N PRO A 9 39.01 26.79 12.84
CA PRO A 9 39.46 28.16 12.55
C PRO A 9 38.37 29.08 11.98
N GLN A 10 38.50 30.34 12.39
CA GLN A 10 37.73 31.51 12.00
C GLN A 10 38.27 32.11 10.68
N SER A 11 37.41 32.32 9.68
CA SER A 11 37.58 33.31 8.60
C SER A 11 36.23 33.44 7.89
N GLY A 12 35.65 34.58 7.55
CA GLY A 12 35.99 35.97 7.65
C GLY A 12 34.73 36.72 7.17
N GLN A 13 34.55 37.94 7.67
CA GLN A 13 33.41 38.82 7.50
C GLN A 13 32.96 39.06 6.04
N GLY A 14 31.67 39.36 5.87
CA GLY A 14 31.24 40.38 4.91
C GLY A 14 29.95 40.07 4.18
N GLY A 15 28.85 40.73 4.57
CA GLY A 15 27.67 40.82 3.69
C GLY A 15 26.34 40.98 4.40
N THR A 16 26.11 42.14 5.02
CA THR A 16 24.76 42.62 5.31
C THR A 16 23.99 42.83 4.00
N ILE A 17 23.03 41.95 3.68
CA ILE A 17 21.98 42.24 2.70
C ILE A 17 20.62 42.08 3.40
N HIS A 18 20.19 43.17 4.04
CA HIS A 18 18.81 43.41 4.43
C HIS A 18 17.91 43.45 3.17
N ARG A 19 17.45 42.30 2.65
CA ARG A 19 16.45 42.29 1.55
C ARG A 19 15.64 41.00 1.40
N GLY A 20 15.24 40.35 2.50
CA GLY A 20 14.56 39.04 2.46
C GLY A 20 13.22 38.88 3.18
N SER A 21 12.75 39.87 3.96
CA SER A 21 11.66 39.63 4.94
C SER A 21 10.27 39.39 4.32
N ALA A 22 10.04 39.81 3.06
CA ALA A 22 8.78 39.58 2.36
C ALA A 22 8.71 38.20 1.70
N ARG A 23 9.84 37.69 1.17
CA ARG A 23 9.89 36.37 0.53
C ARG A 23 9.89 35.25 1.58
N SER A 24 10.60 35.46 2.70
CA SER A 24 10.61 34.52 3.83
C SER A 24 9.22 34.41 4.52
N ARG A 25 8.49 35.52 4.69
CA ARG A 25 7.10 35.49 5.20
C ARG A 25 6.12 34.77 4.28
N LYS A 26 6.29 34.87 2.96
CA LYS A 26 5.44 34.15 2.00
C LYS A 26 5.73 32.65 1.99
N ILE A 27 6.99 32.24 2.19
CA ILE A 27 7.37 30.83 2.33
C ILE A 27 6.86 30.26 3.65
N LEU A 28 7.00 31.00 4.76
CA LEU A 28 6.44 30.61 6.06
C LEU A 28 4.90 30.53 6.03
N ALA A 29 4.22 31.47 5.38
CA ALA A 29 2.77 31.43 5.21
C ALA A 29 2.31 30.27 4.29
N ALA A 30 3.08 29.94 3.25
CA ALA A 30 2.81 28.80 2.39
C ALA A 30 3.02 27.45 3.11
N LEU A 31 4.04 27.36 3.97
CA LEU A 31 4.28 26.19 4.82
C LEU A 31 3.21 26.03 5.90
N LEU A 32 2.71 27.14 6.48
CA LEU A 32 1.57 27.12 7.41
C LEU A 32 0.24 26.77 6.71
N ALA A 33 0.04 27.18 5.45
CA ALA A 33 -1.14 26.81 4.67
C ALA A 33 -1.12 25.32 4.25
N LEU A 34 0.06 24.77 3.96
CA LEU A 34 0.23 23.33 3.72
C LEU A 34 0.11 22.50 5.01
N ALA A 35 0.47 23.07 6.16
CA ALA A 35 0.26 22.44 7.47
C ALA A 35 -1.20 22.51 7.96
N ALA A 36 -2.00 23.46 7.45
CA ALA A 36 -3.42 23.59 7.78
C ALA A 36 -4.34 22.69 6.93
N SER A 37 -3.80 21.92 6.00
CA SER A 37 -4.56 21.06 5.07
C SER A 37 -4.43 19.55 5.36
N PRO A 38 -4.69 19.10 6.60
CA PRO A 38 -5.22 17.75 6.76
C PRO A 38 -6.41 17.68 7.72
N TRP A 39 -7.42 18.53 7.51
CA TRP A 39 -8.79 18.16 7.85
C TRP A 39 -9.65 18.24 6.59
N ALA A 40 -9.35 17.35 5.66
CA ALA A 40 -10.40 16.88 4.77
C ALA A 40 -11.47 16.27 5.67
N THR A 41 -12.64 16.91 5.77
CA THR A 41 -13.84 16.26 6.28
C THR A 41 -14.05 15.02 5.42
N ALA A 42 -13.69 13.84 5.94
CA ALA A 42 -14.08 12.60 5.31
C ALA A 42 -15.60 12.62 5.28
N SER A 43 -16.19 12.87 4.13
CA SER A 43 -17.60 12.62 3.91
C SER A 43 -17.82 11.16 4.25
N TRP A 44 -18.63 10.87 5.28
CA TRP A 44 -19.02 9.51 5.68
C TRP A 44 -20.00 8.90 4.68
N ALA A 45 -19.74 9.06 3.38
CA ALA A 45 -20.38 8.29 2.34
C ALA A 45 -19.67 6.93 2.29
N SER A 46 -20.35 5.90 2.76
CA SER A 46 -19.88 4.52 2.62
C SER A 46 -19.90 4.13 1.15
N GLU A 47 -18.76 3.75 0.59
CA GLU A 47 -18.66 3.16 -0.77
C GLU A 47 -19.58 1.93 -0.94
N ALA A 48 -20.00 1.30 0.17
CA ALA A 48 -20.95 0.18 0.16
C ALA A 48 -22.41 0.61 -0.07
N GLU A 49 -22.74 1.89 0.12
CA GLU A 49 -24.09 2.44 -0.11
C GLU A 49 -24.23 3.08 -1.50
N LEU A 50 -23.13 3.18 -2.25
CA LEU A 50 -23.12 3.74 -3.59
C LEU A 50 -23.85 2.80 -4.56
N ILE A 51 -25.00 3.23 -5.08
CA ILE A 51 -25.67 2.57 -6.21
C ILE A 51 -24.76 2.71 -7.43
N ILE A 52 -24.08 1.62 -7.79
CA ILE A 52 -23.27 1.57 -8.99
C ILE A 52 -24.24 1.48 -10.19
N PRO A 53 -24.35 2.53 -11.02
CA PRO A 53 -25.15 2.45 -12.24
C PRO A 53 -24.56 1.36 -13.14
N ASN A 54 -25.42 0.71 -13.90
CA ASN A 54 -25.03 -0.45 -14.71
C ASN A 54 -23.82 -0.08 -15.59
N LEU A 55 -22.69 -0.81 -15.45
CA LEU A 55 -21.44 -0.49 -16.16
C LEU A 55 -21.56 -0.62 -17.69
N GLY A 56 -22.66 -1.24 -18.15
CA GLY A 56 -23.11 -1.30 -19.54
C GLY A 56 -23.71 0.00 -20.11
N SER A 57 -24.14 0.92 -19.24
CA SER A 57 -24.90 2.12 -19.63
C SER A 57 -24.07 3.40 -19.67
N VAL A 58 -22.79 3.33 -19.26
CA VAL A 58 -21.88 4.48 -19.25
C VAL A 58 -20.69 4.17 -20.14
N SER A 59 -20.65 4.80 -21.31
CA SER A 59 -19.52 4.69 -22.23
C SER A 59 -18.39 5.61 -21.80
N PHE A 60 -17.23 5.04 -21.49
CA PHE A 60 -16.02 5.80 -21.26
C PHE A 60 -15.19 5.72 -22.55
N LEU A 61 -14.93 6.88 -23.18
CA LEU A 61 -14.20 6.94 -24.47
C LEU A 61 -14.83 6.14 -25.64
N GLY A 62 -16.15 5.89 -25.60
CA GLY A 62 -16.85 5.12 -26.65
C GLY A 62 -16.72 3.60 -26.51
N ILE A 63 -16.11 3.11 -25.43
CA ILE A 63 -16.03 1.69 -25.07
C ILE A 63 -16.91 1.46 -23.84
N ASP A 64 -17.57 0.30 -23.81
CA ASP A 64 -18.39 -0.13 -22.70
C ASP A 64 -17.54 -0.41 -21.44
N GLY A 65 -18.02 0.00 -20.26
CA GLY A 65 -17.28 -0.14 -19.00
C GLY A 65 -17.00 -1.61 -18.63
N HIS A 66 -17.91 -2.52 -18.97
CA HIS A 66 -17.74 -3.95 -18.75
C HIS A 66 -16.61 -4.54 -19.63
N SER A 67 -16.55 -4.11 -20.89
CA SER A 67 -15.49 -4.54 -21.82
C SER A 67 -14.12 -4.06 -21.37
N LEU A 68 -14.04 -2.85 -20.80
CA LEU A 68 -12.81 -2.29 -20.26
C LEU A 68 -12.32 -3.05 -19.01
N LEU A 69 -13.23 -3.46 -18.12
CA LEU A 69 -12.91 -4.28 -16.95
C LEU A 69 -12.41 -5.68 -17.34
N LEU A 70 -13.08 -6.33 -18.31
CA LEU A 70 -12.63 -7.63 -18.82
C LEU A 70 -11.25 -7.52 -19.48
N PHE A 71 -10.98 -6.46 -20.24
CA PHE A 71 -9.65 -6.21 -20.80
C PHE A 71 -8.59 -6.05 -19.70
N GLY A 72 -8.89 -5.29 -18.65
CA GLY A 72 -8.02 -5.14 -17.49
C GLY A 72 -7.71 -6.49 -16.81
N LEU A 73 -8.71 -7.36 -16.66
CA LEU A 73 -8.53 -8.71 -16.11
C LEU A 73 -7.59 -9.56 -16.97
N ILE A 74 -7.73 -9.49 -18.30
CA ILE A 74 -6.83 -10.19 -19.24
C ILE A 74 -5.39 -9.70 -19.08
N VAL A 75 -5.19 -8.38 -18.97
CA VAL A 75 -3.84 -7.79 -18.76
C VAL A 75 -3.24 -8.27 -17.43
N CYS A 76 -4.02 -8.33 -16.35
CA CYS A 76 -3.58 -8.86 -15.06
C CYS A 76 -3.13 -10.33 -15.17
N LEU A 77 -3.91 -11.17 -15.84
CA LEU A 77 -3.55 -12.58 -16.08
C LEU A 77 -2.29 -12.70 -16.93
N GLY A 78 -2.16 -11.86 -17.96
CA GLY A 78 -0.95 -11.77 -18.78
C GLY A 78 0.29 -11.38 -17.96
N GLY A 79 0.16 -10.41 -17.05
CA GLY A 79 1.22 -10.01 -16.13
C GLY A 79 1.66 -11.14 -15.19
N MET A 80 0.70 -11.93 -14.68
CA MET A 80 0.99 -13.09 -13.85
C MET A 80 1.74 -14.19 -14.62
N ALA A 81 1.32 -14.46 -15.86
CA ALA A 81 2.01 -15.42 -16.74
C ALA A 81 3.44 -14.96 -17.09
N PHE A 82 3.61 -13.68 -17.43
CA PHE A 82 4.92 -13.09 -17.71
C PHE A 82 5.84 -13.19 -16.48
N GLY A 83 5.33 -12.87 -15.28
CA GLY A 83 6.09 -13.01 -14.04
C GLY A 83 6.57 -14.45 -13.79
N LEU A 84 5.72 -15.45 -14.05
CA LEU A 84 6.07 -16.86 -13.91
C LEU A 84 7.16 -17.29 -14.89
N VAL A 85 7.08 -16.85 -16.15
CA VAL A 85 8.12 -17.11 -17.17
C VAL A 85 9.47 -16.51 -16.76
N GLN A 86 9.47 -15.28 -16.26
CA GLN A 86 10.69 -14.61 -15.81
C GLN A 86 11.30 -15.32 -14.60
N TYR A 87 10.48 -15.78 -13.65
CA TYR A 87 10.93 -16.58 -12.52
C TYR A 87 11.63 -17.87 -12.97
N MET A 88 11.05 -18.59 -13.94
CA MET A 88 11.67 -19.81 -14.49
C MET A 88 13.02 -19.54 -15.17
N GLN A 89 13.14 -18.43 -15.90
CA GLN A 89 14.39 -18.04 -16.54
C GLN A 89 15.48 -17.73 -15.52
N ILE A 90 15.17 -16.93 -14.49
CA ILE A 90 16.15 -16.53 -13.47
C ILE A 90 16.65 -17.74 -12.68
N ARG A 91 15.75 -18.67 -12.35
CA ARG A 91 16.09 -19.90 -11.61
C ARG A 91 17.05 -20.82 -12.37
N ASN A 92 17.10 -20.76 -13.70
CA ASN A 92 17.91 -21.66 -14.52
C ASN A 92 19.34 -21.15 -14.81
N LEU A 93 19.71 -19.99 -14.26
CA LEU A 93 21.04 -19.40 -14.44
C LEU A 93 22.04 -19.97 -13.41
N PRO A 94 23.31 -20.23 -13.78
CA PRO A 94 24.30 -20.79 -12.87
C PRO A 94 24.69 -19.76 -11.80
N VAL A 95 24.41 -20.08 -10.53
CA VAL A 95 24.77 -19.27 -9.36
C VAL A 95 26.01 -19.82 -8.67
N HIS A 96 26.93 -18.92 -8.31
CA HIS A 96 28.15 -19.24 -7.57
C HIS A 96 27.83 -19.74 -6.15
N THR A 97 28.50 -20.80 -5.68
CA THR A 97 28.19 -21.50 -4.42
C THR A 97 28.12 -20.60 -3.18
N ALA A 98 29.00 -19.60 -3.06
CA ALA A 98 29.01 -18.65 -1.94
C ALA A 98 27.78 -17.72 -1.91
N MET A 99 27.21 -17.39 -3.07
CA MET A 99 25.96 -16.61 -3.14
C MET A 99 24.75 -17.43 -2.69
N ARG A 100 24.81 -18.76 -2.86
CA ARG A 100 23.73 -19.65 -2.47
C ARG A 100 23.61 -19.81 -0.96
N GLU A 101 24.73 -20.00 -0.24
CA GLU A 101 24.70 -20.16 1.23
C GLU A 101 24.13 -18.94 1.96
N ILE A 102 24.50 -17.71 1.55
CA ILE A 102 23.94 -16.49 2.16
C ILE A 102 22.44 -16.37 1.84
N SER A 103 22.04 -16.68 0.61
CA SER A 103 20.61 -16.64 0.23
C SER A 103 19.77 -17.63 1.03
N GLU A 104 20.34 -18.79 1.40
CA GLU A 104 19.65 -19.83 2.17
C GLU A 104 19.46 -19.42 3.64
N LEU A 105 20.45 -18.77 4.25
CA LEU A 105 20.32 -18.21 5.60
C LEU A 105 19.28 -17.07 5.68
N ILE A 106 19.28 -16.18 4.67
CA ILE A 106 18.28 -15.11 4.58
C ILE A 106 16.89 -15.72 4.34
N TYR A 107 16.77 -16.69 3.45
CA TYR A 107 15.51 -17.36 3.16
C TYR A 107 14.92 -18.01 4.41
N GLU A 108 15.71 -18.75 5.21
CA GLU A 108 15.22 -19.37 6.45
C GLU A 108 14.80 -18.35 7.51
N THR A 109 15.49 -17.22 7.58
CA THR A 109 15.12 -16.10 8.47
C THR A 109 13.81 -15.45 8.00
N CYS A 110 13.72 -15.09 6.71
CA CYS A 110 12.54 -14.48 6.11
C CYS A 110 11.32 -15.39 6.20
N LYS A 111 11.48 -16.68 5.93
CA LYS A 111 10.43 -17.69 6.02
C LYS A 111 9.88 -17.79 7.45
N THR A 112 10.76 -17.86 8.45
CA THR A 112 10.35 -17.91 9.85
C THR A 112 9.62 -16.62 10.26
N TYR A 113 10.11 -15.46 9.83
CA TYR A 113 9.46 -14.17 10.04
C TYR A 113 8.08 -14.12 9.38
N LEU A 114 7.96 -14.56 8.13
CA LEU A 114 6.72 -14.53 7.35
C LEU A 114 5.67 -15.47 7.97
N ILE A 115 6.06 -16.68 8.38
CA ILE A 115 5.14 -17.63 9.06
C ILE A 115 4.66 -17.04 10.40
N THR A 116 5.57 -16.49 11.19
CA THR A 116 5.23 -15.98 12.52
C THR A 116 4.37 -14.72 12.44
N GLN A 117 4.69 -13.79 11.53
CA GLN A 117 3.84 -12.63 11.24
C GLN A 117 2.51 -13.03 10.63
N GLY A 118 2.48 -14.01 9.74
CA GLY A 118 1.27 -14.51 9.11
C GLY A 118 0.28 -14.99 10.17
N LYS A 119 0.76 -15.67 11.22
CA LYS A 119 -0.07 -16.08 12.36
C LYS A 119 -0.66 -14.89 13.13
N PHE A 120 0.13 -13.86 13.40
CA PHE A 120 -0.36 -12.64 14.04
C PHE A 120 -1.39 -11.92 13.16
N LEU A 121 -1.10 -11.78 11.87
CA LEU A 121 -1.96 -11.15 10.90
C LEU A 121 -3.30 -11.91 10.75
N ALA A 122 -3.27 -13.24 10.76
CA ALA A 122 -4.48 -14.06 10.68
C ALA A 122 -5.40 -13.85 11.90
N ILE A 123 -4.83 -13.74 13.10
CA ILE A 123 -5.58 -13.44 14.32
C ILE A 123 -6.20 -12.05 14.24
N LEU A 124 -5.42 -11.05 13.81
CA LEU A 124 -5.90 -9.68 13.62
C LEU A 124 -7.03 -9.63 12.59
N TRP A 125 -6.85 -10.31 11.46
CA TRP A 125 -7.85 -10.39 10.41
C TRP A 125 -9.16 -11.02 10.91
N ALA A 126 -9.09 -12.12 11.67
CA ALA A 126 -10.26 -12.75 12.24
C ALA A 126 -11.01 -11.81 13.21
N PHE A 127 -10.28 -11.05 14.04
CA PHE A 127 -10.87 -10.04 14.91
C PHE A 127 -11.59 -8.95 14.13
N ILE A 128 -10.98 -8.42 13.07
CA ILE A 128 -11.60 -7.42 12.20
C ILE A 128 -12.82 -8.00 11.47
N ALA A 129 -12.74 -9.24 10.98
CA ALA A 129 -13.85 -9.91 10.30
C ALA A 129 -15.09 -10.02 11.21
N VAL A 130 -14.93 -10.35 12.50
CA VAL A 130 -16.03 -10.39 13.47
C VAL A 130 -16.66 -9.00 13.62
N ILE A 131 -15.84 -7.96 13.79
CA ILE A 131 -16.35 -6.58 13.95
C ILE A 131 -17.09 -6.13 12.69
N ILE A 132 -16.58 -6.43 11.49
CA ILE A 132 -17.24 -6.12 10.21
C ILE A 132 -18.60 -6.81 10.12
N VAL A 133 -18.70 -8.10 10.48
CA VAL A 133 -19.98 -8.82 10.47
C VAL A 133 -20.97 -8.18 11.43
N VAL A 134 -20.56 -7.87 12.67
CA VAL A 134 -21.43 -7.21 13.64
C VAL A 134 -21.88 -5.83 13.14
N TYR A 135 -20.94 -5.02 12.63
CA TYR A 135 -21.22 -3.67 12.16
C TYR A 135 -22.21 -3.66 10.98
N PHE A 136 -21.95 -4.42 9.92
CA PHE A 136 -22.81 -4.39 8.73
C PHE A 136 -24.11 -5.18 8.90
N ARG A 137 -24.10 -6.26 9.69
CA ARG A 137 -25.31 -7.07 9.91
C ARG A 137 -26.25 -6.46 10.93
N PHE A 138 -25.72 -5.95 12.05
CA PHE A 138 -26.52 -5.49 13.19
C PHE A 138 -26.74 -3.97 13.17
N LEU A 139 -25.73 -3.17 12.84
CA LEU A 139 -25.81 -1.70 12.91
C LEU A 139 -26.37 -1.05 11.63
N LEU A 140 -25.98 -1.57 10.45
CA LEU A 140 -26.39 -1.02 9.15
C LEU A 140 -27.51 -1.82 8.45
N HIS A 141 -27.97 -2.92 9.06
CA HIS A 141 -29.05 -3.77 8.55
C HIS A 141 -28.94 -4.18 7.07
N PHE A 142 -27.72 -4.29 6.51
CA PHE A 142 -27.53 -4.69 5.13
C PHE A 142 -27.97 -6.14 4.88
N SER A 143 -28.25 -6.45 3.60
CA SER A 143 -28.61 -7.80 3.16
C SER A 143 -27.50 -8.79 3.52
N THR A 144 -27.89 -9.97 4.00
CA THR A 144 -26.93 -11.04 4.35
C THR A 144 -26.02 -11.39 3.17
N GLY A 145 -26.51 -11.28 1.93
CA GLY A 145 -25.71 -11.52 0.73
C GLY A 145 -24.53 -10.54 0.57
N GLN A 146 -24.70 -9.26 0.90
CA GLN A 146 -23.62 -8.26 0.77
C GLN A 146 -22.52 -8.52 1.81
N VAL A 147 -22.89 -8.83 3.05
CA VAL A 147 -21.93 -9.12 4.13
C VAL A 147 -21.09 -10.35 3.80
N VAL A 148 -21.71 -11.41 3.26
CA VAL A 148 -21.00 -12.61 2.82
C VAL A 148 -20.00 -12.27 1.71
N THR A 149 -20.41 -11.51 0.70
CA THR A 149 -19.53 -11.09 -0.39
C THR A 149 -18.32 -10.29 0.13
N ILE A 150 -18.52 -9.35 1.06
CA ILE A 150 -17.43 -8.57 1.67
C ILE A 150 -16.44 -9.50 2.40
N VAL A 151 -16.93 -10.44 3.20
CA VAL A 151 -16.07 -11.38 3.94
C VAL A 151 -15.30 -12.29 2.98
N VAL A 152 -15.94 -12.81 1.93
CA VAL A 152 -15.29 -13.66 0.93
C VAL A 152 -14.18 -12.90 0.18
N PHE A 153 -14.45 -11.69 -0.31
CA PHE A 153 -13.43 -10.88 -0.98
C PHE A 153 -12.29 -10.48 -0.03
N SER A 154 -12.57 -10.24 1.25
CA SER A 154 -11.53 -10.00 2.26
C SER A 154 -10.63 -11.22 2.47
N ILE A 155 -11.18 -12.44 2.52
CA ILE A 155 -10.41 -13.69 2.59
C ILE A 155 -9.52 -13.82 1.34
N VAL A 156 -10.09 -13.62 0.16
CA VAL A 156 -9.33 -13.71 -1.11
C VAL A 156 -8.21 -12.67 -1.14
N GLY A 157 -8.47 -11.45 -0.68
CA GLY A 157 -7.47 -10.38 -0.60
C GLY A 157 -6.32 -10.71 0.33
N ILE A 158 -6.59 -11.21 1.53
CA ILE A 158 -5.53 -11.53 2.48
C ILE A 158 -4.71 -12.76 2.07
N LEU A 159 -5.38 -13.79 1.54
CA LEU A 159 -4.70 -14.95 0.97
C LEU A 159 -3.85 -14.57 -0.24
N GLY A 160 -4.34 -13.67 -1.10
CA GLY A 160 -3.60 -13.14 -2.24
C GLY A 160 -2.33 -12.39 -1.81
N SER A 161 -2.45 -11.49 -0.82
CA SER A 161 -1.29 -10.76 -0.29
C SER A 161 -0.25 -11.70 0.35
N TYR A 162 -0.70 -12.74 1.06
CA TYR A 162 0.19 -13.73 1.66
C TYR A 162 0.86 -14.61 0.59
N ALA A 163 0.12 -15.01 -0.45
CA ALA A 163 0.65 -15.79 -1.57
C ALA A 163 1.73 -15.02 -2.34
N VAL A 164 1.56 -13.72 -2.55
CA VAL A 164 2.58 -12.86 -3.19
C VAL A 164 3.79 -12.68 -2.29
N ALA A 165 3.63 -12.55 -0.97
CA ALA A 165 4.76 -12.47 -0.04
C ALA A 165 5.55 -13.78 0.05
N TRP A 166 4.90 -14.92 -0.18
CA TRP A 166 5.51 -16.24 -0.19
C TRP A 166 6.26 -16.56 -1.48
N PHE A 167 5.89 -15.89 -2.59
CA PHE A 167 6.53 -15.99 -3.90
C PHE A 167 7.85 -15.22 -3.92
#